data_AF-A0A383ARF4-F1
#
_entry.id   AF-A0A383ARF4-F1
#
_cell.length_a   1.000
_cell.length_b   1.000
_cell.length_c   1.000
_cell.angle_alpha   90.00
_cell.angle_beta   90.00
_cell.angle_gamma   90.00
#
_symmetry.space_group_name_H-M   'P 1'
#
loop_
_entity.id
_entity.type
_entity.pdbx_description
1 polymer ?
#
loop_
_entity_poly.entity_id
_entity_poly.type
_entity_poly.pdbx_seq_one_letter_code
_entity_poly.pdbx_strand_id
1 'polypeptide(L)'
;MILVGKDILLEWRSRDLVVSVLVFSLLIVIVFNFALNVTPQRVTVLAPGIIWVTFAFAATLAMNRSFVREMEQGGLDGLLLSPVSRDAIFLGKAFGSFLFMLSVEVALLPVFGVLLNFSVLSLTLVLTIALATLGFALVGTLFSAIAVQTRSREIMLPVLFFPVILPVIIAAVEASSVSMGSES
;
A
#
# COMPACT_ATOMS: atom_id res chain seq x y z
N MET A 1 -11.19 -7.41 23.12
CA MET A 1 -9.72 -7.56 23.18
C MET A 1 -9.21 -8.90 22.64
N ILE A 2 -9.92 -10.03 22.81
CA ILE A 2 -9.47 -11.34 22.31
C ILE A 2 -9.55 -11.46 20.76
N LEU A 3 -10.41 -10.69 20.09
CA LEU A 3 -10.48 -10.67 18.62
C LEU A 3 -9.22 -10.08 17.96
N VAL A 4 -8.65 -9.00 18.52
CA VAL A 4 -7.49 -8.29 17.93
C VAL A 4 -6.23 -9.17 17.91
N GLY A 5 -6.00 -9.94 18.98
CA GLY A 5 -4.84 -10.84 19.05
C GLY A 5 -4.95 -12.05 18.13
N LYS A 6 -6.17 -12.50 17.84
CA LYS A 6 -6.41 -13.63 16.95
C LYS A 6 -6.33 -13.23 15.48
N ASP A 7 -6.72 -11.99 15.15
CA ASP A 7 -6.52 -11.43 13.80
C ASP A 7 -5.04 -11.18 13.50
N ILE A 8 -4.26 -10.65 14.45
CA ILE A 8 -2.79 -10.50 14.31
C ILE A 8 -2.10 -11.85 14.10
N LEU A 9 -2.55 -12.92 14.77
CA LEU A 9 -1.99 -14.26 14.59
C LEU A 9 -2.38 -14.90 13.24
N LEU A 10 -3.58 -14.62 12.73
CA LEU A 10 -4.06 -15.09 11.42
C LEU A 10 -3.44 -14.32 10.25
N GLU A 11 -3.03 -13.08 10.49
CA GLU A 11 -2.25 -12.25 9.58
C GLU A 11 -0.79 -12.73 9.51
N TRP A 12 -0.24 -13.30 10.59
CA TRP A 12 1.09 -13.92 10.58
C TRP A 12 1.18 -15.20 9.72
N ARG A 13 0.04 -15.77 9.31
CA ARG A 13 -0.05 -16.84 8.31
C ARG A 13 0.14 -16.32 6.86
N SER A 14 0.40 -15.02 6.67
CA SER A 14 0.63 -14.33 5.39
C SER A 14 2.11 -14.08 5.05
N ARG A 15 3.06 -14.81 5.66
CA ARG A 15 4.50 -14.65 5.38
C ARG A 15 4.79 -14.64 3.87
N ASP A 16 4.13 -15.50 3.11
CA ASP A 16 4.28 -15.56 1.65
C ASP A 16 3.80 -14.27 0.95
N LEU A 17 2.74 -13.64 1.45
CA LEU A 17 2.22 -12.37 0.92
C LEU A 17 3.19 -11.24 1.26
N VAL A 18 3.62 -11.11 2.52
CA VAL A 18 4.59 -10.10 2.95
C VAL A 18 5.90 -10.25 2.16
N VAL A 19 6.42 -11.47 2.04
CA VAL A 19 7.64 -11.75 1.27
C VAL A 19 7.43 -11.42 -0.21
N SER A 20 6.29 -11.81 -0.81
CA SER A 20 6.01 -11.49 -2.21
C SER A 20 5.94 -9.99 -2.47
N VAL A 21 5.27 -9.23 -1.58
CA VAL A 21 5.17 -7.77 -1.69
C VAL A 21 6.53 -7.12 -1.50
N LEU A 22 7.32 -7.56 -0.51
CA LEU A 22 8.67 -7.03 -0.28
C LEU A 22 9.61 -7.33 -1.45
N VAL A 23 9.64 -8.56 -1.94
CA VAL A 23 10.47 -8.96 -3.09
C VAL A 23 10.07 -8.20 -4.34
N PHE A 24 8.77 -8.10 -4.61
CA PHE A 24 8.28 -7.34 -5.77
C PHE A 24 8.61 -5.86 -5.68
N SER A 25 8.41 -5.25 -4.51
CA SER A 25 8.76 -3.86 -4.26
C SER A 25 10.27 -3.65 -4.44
N LEU A 26 11.10 -4.52 -3.86
CA LEU A 26 12.56 -4.48 -4.02
C LEU A 26 12.98 -4.55 -5.49
N LEU A 27 12.36 -5.44 -6.28
CA LEU A 27 12.61 -5.52 -7.72
C LEU A 27 12.27 -4.21 -8.42
N ILE A 28 11.15 -3.56 -8.09
CA ILE A 28 10.78 -2.26 -8.65
C ILE A 28 11.87 -1.23 -8.35
N VAL A 29 12.32 -1.11 -7.09
CA VAL A 29 13.36 -0.14 -6.71
C VAL A 29 14.66 -0.40 -7.47
N ILE A 30 15.09 -1.67 -7.54
CA ILE A 30 16.32 -2.06 -8.24
C ILE A 30 16.20 -1.72 -9.73
N VAL A 31 15.10 -2.11 -10.37
CA VAL A 31 14.88 -1.85 -11.81
C VAL A 31 14.91 -0.35 -12.08
N PHE A 32 14.22 0.48 -11.28
CA PHE A 32 14.26 1.93 -11.45
C PHE A 32 15.63 2.54 -11.17
N ASN A 33 16.33 2.07 -10.14
CA ASN A 33 17.67 2.55 -9.79
C ASN A 33 18.65 2.38 -10.96
N PHE A 34 18.66 1.18 -11.57
CA PHE A 34 19.50 0.88 -12.73
C PHE A 34 18.98 1.53 -14.01
N ALA A 35 17.68 1.46 -14.31
CA ALA A 35 17.12 1.98 -15.54
C ALA A 35 17.24 3.51 -15.66
N LEU A 36 17.05 4.22 -14.55
CA LEU A 36 17.14 5.69 -14.53
C LEU A 36 18.55 6.21 -14.23
N ASN A 37 19.51 5.30 -13.97
CA ASN A 37 20.86 5.64 -13.51
C ASN A 37 20.80 6.68 -12.38
N VAL A 38 20.14 6.31 -11.28
CA VAL A 38 19.89 7.20 -10.14
C VAL A 38 21.24 7.60 -9.53
N THR A 39 21.66 8.83 -9.82
CA THR A 39 22.88 9.47 -9.32
C THR A 39 22.53 10.40 -8.16
N PRO A 40 23.45 10.69 -7.22
CA PRO A 40 23.18 11.58 -6.10
C PRO A 40 22.56 12.93 -6.49
N GLN A 41 22.89 13.45 -7.68
CA GLN A 41 22.36 14.70 -8.24
C GLN A 41 20.90 14.58 -8.71
N ARG A 42 20.44 13.38 -9.05
CA ARG A 42 19.07 13.10 -9.54
C ARG A 42 18.17 12.43 -8.51
N VAL A 43 18.74 11.94 -7.40
CA VAL A 43 18.00 11.27 -6.32
C VAL A 43 16.87 12.15 -5.80
N THR A 44 17.10 13.44 -5.54
CA THR A 44 16.10 14.34 -4.96
C THR A 44 14.86 14.52 -5.86
N VAL A 45 15.04 14.41 -7.18
CA VAL A 45 13.95 14.55 -8.16
C VAL A 45 13.27 13.21 -8.44
N LEU A 46 14.03 12.12 -8.52
CA LEU A 46 13.51 10.80 -8.93
C LEU A 46 12.99 9.95 -7.77
N ALA A 47 13.61 10.05 -6.59
CA ALA A 47 13.30 9.18 -5.46
C ALA A 47 11.84 9.31 -4.97
N PRO A 48 11.23 10.51 -4.86
CA PRO A 48 9.80 10.60 -4.52
C PRO A 48 8.93 9.77 -5.47
N GLY A 49 9.14 9.91 -6.78
CA GLY A 49 8.41 9.13 -7.78
C GLY A 49 8.62 7.62 -7.64
N ILE A 50 9.87 7.18 -7.47
CA ILE A 50 10.21 5.76 -7.31
C ILE A 50 9.55 5.18 -6.05
N ILE A 51 9.59 5.89 -4.93
CA ILE A 51 8.98 5.46 -3.66
C ILE A 51 7.47 5.27 -3.84
N TRP A 52 6.77 6.29 -4.37
CA TRP A 52 5.30 6.24 -4.49
C TRP A 52 4.80 5.25 -5.53
N VAL A 53 5.51 5.09 -6.65
CA VAL A 53 5.22 4.04 -7.62
C VAL A 53 5.38 2.67 -6.97
N THR A 54 6.47 2.46 -6.23
CA THR A 54 6.72 1.20 -5.52
C THR A 54 5.60 0.91 -4.51
N PHE A 55 5.19 1.90 -3.71
CA PHE A 55 4.08 1.75 -2.75
C PHE A 55 2.73 1.49 -3.43
N ALA A 56 2.42 2.15 -4.54
CA ALA A 56 1.18 1.91 -5.28
C ALA A 56 1.10 0.48 -5.83
N PHE A 57 2.21 -0.03 -6.37
CA PHE A 57 2.30 -1.41 -6.85
C PHE A 57 2.27 -2.43 -5.70
N ALA A 58 2.95 -2.14 -4.59
CA ALA A 58 2.89 -2.94 -3.38
C ALA A 58 1.45 -3.05 -2.85
N ALA A 59 0.75 -1.92 -2.77
CA ALA A 59 -0.65 -1.84 -2.37
C ALA A 59 -1.54 -2.67 -3.29
N THR A 60 -1.38 -2.52 -4.61
CA THR A 60 -2.16 -3.27 -5.60
C THR A 60 -1.99 -4.77 -5.42
N LEU A 61 -0.76 -5.25 -5.22
CA LEU A 61 -0.46 -6.67 -5.01
C LEU A 61 -1.02 -7.18 -3.68
N ALA A 62 -0.82 -6.43 -2.60
CA ALA A 62 -1.33 -6.76 -1.27
C ALA A 62 -2.87 -6.85 -1.26
N MET A 63 -3.53 -5.88 -1.89
CA MET A 63 -4.99 -5.79 -1.98
C MET A 63 -5.58 -6.90 -2.83
N ASN A 64 -4.97 -7.21 -3.98
CA ASN A 64 -5.42 -8.32 -4.83
C ASN A 64 -5.36 -9.64 -4.05
N ARG A 65 -4.26 -9.92 -3.35
CA ARG A 65 -4.12 -11.12 -2.52
C ARG A 65 -5.08 -11.17 -1.33
N SER A 66 -5.26 -10.05 -0.63
CA SER A 66 -6.21 -9.92 0.48
C SER A 66 -7.64 -10.22 0.01
N PHE A 67 -8.01 -9.69 -1.16
CA PHE A 67 -9.30 -9.90 -1.80
C PHE A 67 -9.54 -11.36 -2.19
N VAL A 68 -8.58 -12.02 -2.85
CA VAL A 68 -8.68 -13.44 -3.21
C VAL A 68 -8.90 -14.31 -1.97
N ARG A 69 -8.15 -14.04 -0.89
CA ARG A 69 -8.27 -14.78 0.37
C ARG A 69 -9.65 -14.62 1.01
N GLU A 70 -10.22 -13.43 0.97
CA GLU A 70 -11.54 -13.17 1.53
C GLU A 70 -12.65 -13.84 0.70
N MET A 71 -12.48 -13.92 -0.61
CA MET A 71 -13.38 -14.68 -1.49
C MET A 71 -13.36 -16.17 -1.16
N GLU A 72 -12.18 -16.78 -1.01
CA GLU A 72 -12.03 -18.20 -0.66
C GLU A 72 -12.67 -18.54 0.70
N GLN A 73 -12.69 -17.57 1.62
CA GLN A 73 -13.24 -17.75 2.97
C GLN A 73 -14.74 -17.44 3.08
N GLY A 74 -15.40 -17.00 2.00
CA GLY A 74 -16.82 -16.61 2.04
C GLY A 74 -17.11 -15.47 3.03
N GLY A 75 -16.11 -14.64 3.31
CA GLY A 75 -16.11 -13.73 4.47
C GLY A 75 -17.29 -12.76 4.52
N LEU A 76 -17.80 -12.33 3.35
CA LEU A 76 -18.93 -11.42 3.29
C LEU A 76 -20.29 -12.07 3.63
N ASP A 77 -20.48 -13.35 3.30
CA ASP A 77 -21.72 -14.06 3.67
C ASP A 77 -21.78 -14.30 5.19
N GLY A 78 -20.63 -14.56 5.82
CA GLY A 78 -20.51 -14.67 7.28
C GLY A 78 -20.68 -13.33 8.01
N LEU A 79 -20.23 -12.22 7.42
CA LEU A 79 -20.35 -10.88 8.01
C LEU A 79 -21.75 -10.26 7.83
N LEU A 80 -22.46 -10.57 6.74
CA LEU A 80 -23.85 -10.16 6.52
C LEU A 80 -24.84 -10.83 7.50
N LEU A 81 -24.46 -11.98 8.07
CA LEU A 81 -25.21 -12.67 9.13
C LEU A 81 -24.85 -12.18 10.53
N SER A 82 -23.81 -11.34 10.68
CA SER A 82 -23.43 -10.77 11.97
C SER A 82 -24.28 -9.53 12.28
N PRO A 83 -24.70 -9.31 13.55
CA PRO A 83 -25.47 -8.15 13.96
C PRO A 83 -24.62 -6.87 14.09
N VAL A 84 -23.59 -6.71 13.25
CA VAL A 84 -22.66 -5.58 13.26
C VAL A 84 -22.98 -4.65 12.08
N SER A 85 -22.93 -3.33 12.32
CA SER A 85 -23.16 -2.34 11.26
C SER A 85 -22.12 -2.47 10.14
N ARG A 86 -22.57 -2.33 8.89
CA ARG A 86 -21.73 -2.42 7.69
C ARG A 86 -20.57 -1.43 7.71
N ASP A 87 -20.77 -0.28 8.36
CA ASP A 87 -19.74 0.76 8.50
C ASP A 87 -18.59 0.32 9.41
N ALA A 88 -18.88 -0.37 10.53
CA ALA A 88 -17.86 -0.85 11.45
C ALA A 88 -16.99 -1.95 10.81
N ILE A 89 -17.61 -2.78 9.97
CA ILE A 89 -16.93 -3.81 9.18
C ILE A 89 -15.97 -3.17 8.17
N PHE A 90 -16.46 -2.20 7.41
CA PHE A 90 -15.66 -1.47 6.43
C PHE A 90 -14.45 -0.81 7.08
N LEU A 91 -14.66 -0.09 8.19
CA LEU A 91 -13.60 0.61 8.90
C LEU A 91 -12.58 -0.37 9.50
N GLY A 92 -13.02 -1.48 10.07
CA GLY A 92 -12.10 -2.51 10.59
C GLY A 92 -11.19 -3.06 9.49
N LYS A 93 -11.75 -3.33 8.31
CA LYS A 93 -11.00 -3.85 7.16
C LYS A 93 -10.05 -2.82 6.55
N ALA A 94 -10.51 -1.58 6.42
CA ALA A 94 -9.66 -0.48 5.96
C ALA A 94 -8.50 -0.26 6.94
N PHE A 95 -8.76 -0.32 8.24
CA PHE A 95 -7.73 -0.18 9.27
C PHE A 95 -6.72 -1.34 9.26
N GLY A 96 -7.17 -2.58 9.10
CA GLY A 96 -6.27 -3.73 8.93
C GLY A 96 -5.38 -3.59 7.69
N SER A 97 -5.97 -3.22 6.55
CA SER A 97 -5.22 -2.98 5.31
C SER A 97 -4.21 -1.83 5.44
N PHE A 98 -4.59 -0.78 6.18
CA PHE A 98 -3.73 0.36 6.49
C PHE A 98 -2.52 -0.05 7.33
N LEU A 99 -2.73 -0.79 8.42
CA LEU A 99 -1.64 -1.29 9.28
C LEU A 99 -0.72 -2.26 8.52
N PHE A 100 -1.30 -3.14 7.70
CA PHE A 100 -0.56 -4.05 6.86
C PHE A 100 0.36 -3.28 5.89
N MET A 101 -0.19 -2.32 5.14
CA MET A 101 0.59 -1.49 4.22
C MET A 101 1.68 -0.70 4.94
N LEU A 102 1.37 -0.06 6.07
CA LEU A 102 2.37 0.65 6.87
C LEU A 102 3.52 -0.27 7.29
N SER A 103 3.24 -1.52 7.66
CA SER A 103 4.29 -2.47 8.04
C SER A 103 5.24 -2.79 6.88
N VAL A 104 4.70 -2.91 5.66
CA VAL A 104 5.47 -3.12 4.43
C VAL A 104 6.31 -1.87 4.11
N GLU A 105 5.71 -0.68 4.19
CA GLU A 105 6.38 0.59 3.92
C GLU A 105 7.54 0.83 4.89
N VAL A 106 7.33 0.60 6.19
CA VAL A 106 8.37 0.67 7.23
C VAL A 106 9.52 -0.29 6.93
N ALA A 107 9.22 -1.50 6.44
CA ALA A 107 10.26 -2.46 6.05
C ALA A 107 11.01 -2.03 4.76
N LEU A 108 10.37 -1.30 3.85
CA LEU A 108 10.99 -0.79 2.62
C LEU A 108 11.80 0.49 2.82
N LEU A 109 11.47 1.33 3.82
CA LEU A 109 12.19 2.58 4.07
C LEU A 109 13.71 2.42 4.23
N PRO A 110 14.25 1.45 5.00
CA PRO A 110 15.69 1.20 5.07
C PRO A 110 16.29 0.80 3.72
N VAL A 111 15.55 0.03 2.92
CA VAL A 111 15.98 -0.41 1.58
C VAL A 111 16.09 0.79 0.65
N PHE A 112 15.11 1.70 0.68
CA PHE A 112 15.18 2.96 -0.06
C PHE A 112 16.35 3.83 0.40
N GLY A 113 16.58 3.91 1.71
CA GLY A 113 17.70 4.69 2.25
C GLY A 113 19.05 4.21 1.71
N VAL A 114 19.26 2.89 1.63
CA VAL A 114 20.50 2.29 1.11
C VAL A 114 20.58 2.41 -0.42
N LEU A 115 19.53 2.02 -1.15
CA LEU A 115 19.57 1.96 -2.62
C LEU A 115 19.51 3.33 -3.29
N LEU A 116 18.77 4.28 -2.71
CA LEU A 116 18.63 5.64 -3.24
C LEU A 116 19.58 6.62 -2.55
N ASN A 117 20.40 6.15 -1.59
CA ASN A 117 21.30 6.97 -0.76
C ASN A 117 20.56 8.16 -0.12
N PHE A 118 19.39 7.86 0.44
CA PHE A 118 18.48 8.83 1.04
C PHE A 118 18.53 8.73 2.57
N SER A 119 18.85 9.84 3.24
CA SER A 119 19.08 9.84 4.69
C SER A 119 18.00 10.59 5.50
N VAL A 120 16.92 11.10 4.87
CA VAL A 120 16.05 12.10 5.51
C VAL A 120 14.66 11.53 5.83
N LEU A 121 14.53 10.80 6.93
CA LEU A 121 13.20 10.59 7.53
C LEU A 121 12.74 11.90 8.18
N SER A 122 12.07 12.75 7.41
CA SER A 122 11.43 13.96 7.91
C SER A 122 10.05 13.65 8.47
N LEU A 123 9.59 14.46 9.43
CA LEU A 123 8.22 14.35 9.95
C LEU A 123 7.19 14.52 8.81
N THR A 124 7.48 15.40 7.86
CA THR A 124 6.67 15.61 6.66
C THR A 124 6.54 14.32 5.85
N LEU A 125 7.65 13.62 5.56
CA LEU A 125 7.61 12.37 4.80
C LEU A 125 6.80 11.30 5.54
N VAL A 126 6.97 11.15 6.85
CA VAL A 126 6.21 10.18 7.66
C VAL A 126 4.71 10.48 7.63
N LEU A 127 4.33 11.76 7.75
CA LEU A 127 2.93 12.17 7.66
C LEU A 127 2.36 11.94 6.26
N THR A 128 3.12 12.24 5.22
CA THR A 128 2.72 12.00 3.83
C THR A 128 2.50 10.51 3.58
N ILE A 129 3.41 9.65 4.04
CA ILE A 129 3.26 8.18 4.01
C ILE A 129 1.96 7.79 4.71
N ALA A 130 1.78 8.16 5.99
CA ALA A 130 0.59 7.78 6.74
C ALA A 130 -0.73 8.23 6.05
N LEU A 131 -0.78 9.46 5.53
CA LEU A 131 -1.99 9.98 4.88
C LEU A 131 -2.28 9.33 3.52
N ALA A 132 -1.26 9.14 2.68
CA ALA A 132 -1.44 8.50 1.39
C ALA A 132 -1.79 7.02 1.54
N THR A 133 -1.15 6.32 2.48
CA THR A 133 -1.44 4.92 2.81
C THR A 133 -2.85 4.75 3.34
N LEU A 134 -3.35 5.71 4.11
CA LEU A 134 -4.76 5.75 4.52
C LEU A 134 -5.68 5.89 3.30
N GLY A 135 -5.34 6.78 2.35
CA GLY A 135 -6.05 6.89 1.07
C GLY A 135 -6.06 5.59 0.29
N PHE A 136 -4.90 4.91 0.20
CA PHE A 136 -4.77 3.62 -0.49
C PHE A 136 -5.68 2.58 0.17
N ALA A 137 -5.61 2.45 1.49
CA ALA A 137 -6.40 1.50 2.26
C ALA A 137 -7.91 1.72 2.12
N LEU A 138 -8.38 2.97 2.21
CA LEU A 138 -9.80 3.30 2.05
C LEU A 138 -10.30 2.99 0.64
N VAL A 139 -9.59 3.47 -0.38
CA VAL A 139 -9.97 3.30 -1.79
C VAL A 139 -9.97 1.83 -2.18
N GLY A 140 -8.93 1.08 -1.82
CA GLY A 140 -8.90 -0.34 -2.18
C GLY A 140 -9.81 -1.21 -1.32
N THR A 141 -10.13 -0.82 -0.09
CA THR A 141 -11.20 -1.50 0.69
C THR A 141 -12.57 -1.27 0.04
N LEU A 142 -12.84 -0.05 -0.45
CA LEU A 142 -14.06 0.27 -1.18
C LEU A 142 -14.18 -0.57 -2.46
N PHE A 143 -13.12 -0.62 -3.26
CA PHE A 143 -13.12 -1.42 -4.49
C PHE A 143 -13.17 -2.93 -4.22
N SER A 144 -12.51 -3.40 -3.16
CA SER A 144 -12.64 -4.77 -2.66
C SER A 144 -14.12 -5.08 -2.36
N ALA A 145 -14.84 -4.23 -1.63
CA ALA A 145 -16.26 -4.44 -1.34
C ALA A 145 -17.14 -4.50 -2.62
N ILE A 146 -16.87 -3.64 -3.61
CA ILE A 146 -17.63 -3.60 -4.88
C ILE A 146 -17.31 -4.81 -5.75
N ALA A 147 -16.05 -5.23 -5.81
CA ALA A 147 -15.57 -6.26 -6.71
C ALA A 147 -16.12 -7.67 -6.39
N VAL A 148 -16.63 -7.91 -5.18
CA VAL A 148 -17.18 -9.22 -4.78
C VAL A 148 -18.39 -9.67 -5.60
N GLN A 149 -19.02 -8.80 -6.40
CA GLN A 149 -20.18 -9.17 -7.21
C GLN A 149 -19.89 -9.37 -8.71
N THR A 150 -18.70 -9.04 -9.23
CA THR A 150 -18.46 -8.98 -10.70
C THR A 150 -17.77 -10.24 -11.24
N ARG A 151 -17.78 -10.57 -12.55
CA ARG A 151 -17.12 -11.80 -13.06
C ARG A 151 -15.64 -11.60 -13.47
N SER A 152 -15.18 -10.36 -13.66
CA SER A 152 -13.85 -9.98 -14.16
C SER A 152 -13.06 -9.10 -13.18
N ARG A 153 -13.13 -9.46 -11.90
CA ARG A 153 -12.79 -8.66 -10.71
C ARG A 153 -11.30 -8.31 -10.59
N GLU A 154 -10.43 -9.25 -10.92
CA GLU A 154 -8.97 -9.14 -10.77
C GLU A 154 -8.35 -8.06 -11.66
N ILE A 155 -9.02 -7.77 -12.78
CA ILE A 155 -8.62 -6.74 -13.75
C ILE A 155 -9.30 -5.41 -13.41
N MET A 156 -10.55 -5.45 -12.92
CA MET A 156 -11.31 -4.24 -12.57
C MET A 156 -10.69 -3.47 -11.42
N LEU A 157 -10.15 -4.16 -10.41
CA LEU A 157 -9.64 -3.51 -9.21
C LEU A 157 -8.45 -2.60 -9.55
N PRO A 158 -7.37 -3.03 -10.23
CA PRO A 158 -6.30 -2.13 -10.65
C PRO A 158 -6.78 -1.04 -11.62
N VAL A 159 -7.62 -1.38 -12.60
CA VAL A 159 -8.11 -0.44 -13.62
C VAL A 159 -8.89 0.73 -13.01
N LEU A 160 -9.63 0.49 -11.92
CA LEU A 160 -10.38 1.54 -11.21
C LEU A 160 -9.58 2.17 -10.07
N PHE A 161 -8.71 1.40 -9.41
CA PHE A 161 -7.87 1.86 -8.30
C PHE A 161 -6.89 2.93 -8.76
N PHE A 162 -6.16 2.70 -9.85
CA PHE A 162 -5.14 3.63 -10.31
C PHE A 162 -5.69 5.03 -10.65
N PRO A 163 -6.78 5.19 -11.42
CA PRO A 163 -7.39 6.50 -11.67
C PRO A 163 -7.78 7.27 -10.40
N VAL A 164 -8.33 6.57 -9.40
CA VAL A 164 -8.80 7.20 -8.15
C VAL A 164 -7.64 7.52 -7.23
N ILE A 165 -6.57 6.72 -7.24
CA ILE A 165 -5.41 6.91 -6.38
C ILE A 165 -4.36 7.85 -6.97
N LEU A 166 -4.40 8.09 -8.29
CA LEU A 166 -3.47 8.98 -8.98
C LEU A 166 -3.38 10.38 -8.34
N PRO A 167 -4.48 11.08 -8.00
CA PRO A 167 -4.41 12.37 -7.31
C PRO A 167 -3.67 12.27 -5.96
N VAL A 168 -3.87 11.19 -5.22
CA VAL A 168 -3.18 10.92 -3.95
C VAL A 168 -1.69 10.72 -4.19
N ILE A 169 -1.32 9.92 -5.21
CA ILE A 169 0.08 9.70 -5.60
C ILE A 169 0.75 11.02 -5.99
N ILE A 170 0.11 11.84 -6.83
CA ILE A 170 0.67 13.12 -7.28
C ILE A 170 0.93 14.04 -6.08
N ALA A 171 -0.06 14.23 -5.22
CA ALA A 171 0.08 15.05 -4.02
C ALA A 171 1.17 14.51 -3.07
N ALA A 172 1.28 13.18 -2.96
CA ALA A 172 2.25 12.54 -2.09
C ALA A 172 3.69 12.65 -2.64
N VAL A 173 3.86 12.54 -3.95
CA VAL A 173 5.14 12.78 -4.65
C VAL A 173 5.60 14.21 -4.42
N GLU A 174 4.72 15.20 -4.60
CA GLU A 174 5.03 16.62 -4.41
C GLU A 174 5.36 16.95 -2.94
N ALA A 175 4.56 16.45 -1.99
CA ALA A 175 4.86 16.64 -0.56
C ALA A 175 6.19 15.97 -0.15
N SER A 176 6.52 14.83 -0.75
CA SER A 176 7.76 14.13 -0.49
C SER A 176 8.96 14.84 -1.12
N SER A 177 8.83 15.41 -2.32
CA SER A 177 9.91 16.13 -2.99
C SER A 177 10.36 17.36 -2.20
N VAL A 178 9.41 18.13 -1.65
CA VAL A 178 9.67 19.23 -0.71
C VAL A 178 10.47 18.76 0.50
N SER A 179 10.11 17.60 1.06
CA SER A 179 10.79 17.04 2.23
C SER A 179 12.22 16.56 1.96
N MET A 180 12.51 16.25 0.69
CA MET A 180 13.80 15.75 0.22
C MET A 180 14.72 16.87 -0.30
N GLY A 181 14.31 18.13 -0.18
CA GLY A 181 15.12 19.28 -0.55
C GLY A 181 15.23 19.50 -2.07
N SER A 182 14.27 18.99 -2.86
CA SER A 182 14.12 19.48 -4.24
C SER A 182 13.49 20.87 -4.18
N GLU A 183 14.27 21.88 -3.81
CA GLU A 183 13.87 23.26 -4.05
C GLU A 183 13.82 23.48 -5.57
N SER A 184 12.65 23.93 -6.03
CA SER A 184 12.35 24.35 -7.40
C SER A 184 13.26 25.45 -7.90
#